data_AF-A0A1G0F2N2-F1
#
_entry.id   AF-A0A1G0F2N2-F1
#
_cell.length_a   1.000
_cell.length_b   1.000
_cell.length_c   1.000
_cell.angle_alpha   90.00
_cell.angle_beta   90.00
_cell.angle_gamma   90.00
#
_symmetry.space_group_name_H-M   'P 1'
#
loop_
_entity.id
_entity.type
_entity.pdbx_description
1 polymer ?
#
loop_
_entity_poly.entity_id
_entity_poly.type
_entity_poly.pdbx_seq_one_letter_code
_entity_poly.pdbx_strand_id
1 'polypeptide(L)'
;MKPVLTLKDAKRVAAAAEAEAQQNNWRVVIAVVDDGGHLLYLQRNHDTQFGSVETAIAKAYAAIAFQRPTKSSEDAVMSGRLIHLALPSVIPAEGGVPLQIDGIA
;
A
#
# COMPACT_ATOMS: atom_id res chain seq x y z
N MET A 1 3.49 24.98 5.09
CA MET A 1 2.32 24.15 4.74
C MET A 1 2.82 22.74 4.53
N LYS A 2 2.12 21.72 5.06
CA LYS A 2 2.45 20.32 4.81
C LYS A 2 2.07 19.99 3.35
N PRO A 3 2.89 19.25 2.59
CA PRO A 3 2.46 18.68 1.30
C PRO A 3 1.21 17.82 1.50
N VAL A 4 0.27 17.89 0.55
CA VAL A 4 -0.97 17.10 0.59
C VAL A 4 -1.07 16.27 -0.67
N LEU A 5 -1.32 14.97 -0.52
CA LEU A 5 -1.53 14.08 -1.64
C LEU A 5 -2.89 14.37 -2.28
N THR A 6 -2.90 14.82 -3.53
CA THR A 6 -4.15 15.09 -4.24
C THR A 6 -4.66 13.83 -4.97
N LEU A 7 -5.95 13.83 -5.37
CA LEU A 7 -6.48 12.77 -6.23
C LEU A 7 -5.73 12.67 -7.57
N LYS A 8 -5.23 13.78 -8.10
CA LYS A 8 -4.43 13.79 -9.33
C LYS A 8 -3.10 13.05 -9.13
N ASP A 9 -2.45 13.27 -7.99
CA ASP A 9 -1.21 12.57 -7.63
C ASP A 9 -1.47 11.08 -7.40
N ALA A 10 -2.54 10.73 -6.69
CA ALA A 10 -2.94 9.35 -6.46
C ALA A 10 -3.16 8.58 -7.78
N LYS A 11 -3.84 9.18 -8.76
CA LYS A 11 -4.02 8.61 -10.10
C LYS A 11 -2.69 8.46 -10.85
N ARG A 12 -1.78 9.43 -10.72
CA ARG A 12 -0.44 9.36 -11.34
C ARG A 12 0.39 8.21 -10.75
N VAL A 13 0.39 8.06 -9.42
CA VAL A 13 1.06 6.95 -8.74
C VAL A 13 0.47 5.61 -9.19
N ALA A 14 -0.86 5.51 -9.24
CA ALA A 14 -1.52 4.28 -9.66
C ALA A 14 -1.23 3.92 -11.12
N ALA A 15 -1.20 4.90 -12.03
CA ALA A 15 -0.81 4.67 -13.42
C ALA A 15 0.62 4.14 -13.55
N ALA A 16 1.56 4.64 -12.74
CA ALA A 16 2.93 4.14 -12.73
C ALA A 16 3.01 2.69 -12.22
N ALA A 17 2.28 2.38 -11.13
CA ALA A 17 2.20 1.02 -10.59
C ALA A 17 1.53 0.05 -11.58
N GLU A 18 0.50 0.49 -12.30
CA GLU A 18 -0.15 -0.30 -13.35
C GLU A 18 0.81 -0.58 -14.51
N ALA A 19 1.56 0.42 -14.98
CA ALA A 19 2.51 0.25 -16.07
C ALA A 19 3.58 -0.80 -15.74
N GLU A 20 4.07 -0.82 -14.51
CA GLU A 20 4.99 -1.85 -14.03
C GLU A 20 4.31 -3.23 -13.95
N ALA A 21 3.10 -3.29 -13.40
CA ALA A 21 2.35 -4.54 -13.32
C ALA A 21 2.07 -5.14 -14.71
N GLN A 22 1.74 -4.30 -15.70
CA GLN A 22 1.52 -4.72 -17.09
C GLN A 22 2.81 -5.28 -17.71
N GLN A 23 3.96 -4.62 -17.53
CA GLN A 23 5.25 -5.10 -18.03
C GLN A 23 5.60 -6.49 -17.49
N ASN A 24 5.19 -6.78 -16.26
CA ASN A 24 5.45 -8.05 -15.59
C ASN A 24 4.29 -9.06 -15.68
N ASN A 25 3.21 -8.75 -16.40
CA ASN A 25 1.99 -9.56 -16.49
C ASN A 25 1.34 -9.86 -15.12
N TRP A 26 1.46 -8.94 -14.16
CA TRP A 26 0.83 -9.04 -12.85
C TRP A 26 -0.60 -8.52 -12.86
N ARG A 27 -1.51 -9.28 -12.24
CA ARG A 27 -2.89 -8.87 -12.00
C ARG A 27 -2.98 -8.31 -10.61
N VAL A 28 -3.10 -7.00 -10.49
CA VAL A 28 -2.99 -6.29 -9.22
C VAL A 28 -4.26 -5.52 -8.86
N VAL A 29 -4.36 -5.19 -7.57
CA VAL A 29 -5.19 -4.09 -7.07
C VAL A 29 -4.25 -3.05 -6.52
N ILE A 30 -4.47 -1.80 -6.90
CA ILE A 30 -3.68 -0.65 -6.48
C ILE A 30 -4.59 0.22 -5.62
N ALA A 31 -4.20 0.43 -4.37
CA ALA A 31 -4.89 1.32 -3.44
C ALA A 31 -3.95 2.44 -3.03
N VAL A 32 -4.47 3.67 -3.02
CA VAL A 32 -3.75 4.86 -2.56
C VAL A 32 -4.59 5.54 -1.49
N VAL A 33 -3.98 5.80 -0.34
CA VAL A 33 -4.60 6.45 0.82
C VAL A 33 -3.93 7.80 1.10
N ASP A 34 -4.64 8.70 1.77
CA ASP A 34 -4.06 9.95 2.30
C ASP A 34 -3.20 9.72 3.55
N ASP A 35 -2.66 10.81 4.11
CA ASP A 35 -1.83 10.80 5.31
C ASP A 35 -2.59 10.42 6.60
N GLY A 36 -3.93 10.41 6.55
CA GLY A 36 -4.81 9.88 7.58
C GLY A 36 -5.22 8.42 7.35
N GLY A 37 -4.77 7.79 6.26
CA GLY A 37 -5.15 6.43 5.90
C GLY A 37 -6.50 6.29 5.21
N HIS A 38 -7.12 7.38 4.77
CA HIS A 38 -8.39 7.32 4.03
C HIS A 38 -8.15 7.03 2.56
N LEU A 39 -8.96 6.13 2.00
CA LEU A 39 -8.86 5.74 0.59
C LEU A 39 -9.15 6.93 -0.33
N LEU A 40 -8.15 7.33 -1.12
CA LEU A 40 -8.28 8.36 -2.16
C LEU A 40 -8.57 7.75 -3.53
N TYR A 41 -7.94 6.60 -3.83
CA TYR A 41 -8.05 5.96 -5.13
C TYR A 41 -7.88 4.44 -5.01
N LEU A 42 -8.72 3.71 -5.75
CA LEU A 42 -8.64 2.26 -5.89
C LEU A 42 -8.78 1.90 -7.36
N GLN A 43 -7.86 1.09 -7.85
CA GLN A 43 -7.89 0.53 -9.19
C GLN A 43 -7.69 -0.98 -9.12
N ARG A 44 -8.63 -1.73 -9.67
CA ARG A 44 -8.62 -3.19 -9.67
C ARG A 44 -8.60 -3.69 -11.10
N ASN A 45 -7.64 -4.55 -11.42
CA ASN A 45 -7.71 -5.33 -12.65
C ASN A 45 -8.85 -6.37 -12.54
N HIS A 46 -9.65 -6.52 -13.61
CA HIS A 46 -10.84 -7.37 -13.63
C HIS A 46 -10.53 -8.84 -13.34
N ASP A 47 -9.34 -9.31 -13.70
CA ASP A 47 -8.87 -10.69 -13.52
C ASP A 47 -8.13 -10.94 -12.19
N THR A 48 -8.12 -9.96 -11.28
CA THR A 48 -7.52 -10.12 -9.94
C THR A 48 -8.51 -10.76 -8.97
N GLN A 49 -8.00 -11.59 -8.05
CA GLN A 49 -8.77 -12.22 -6.98
C GLN A 49 -9.51 -11.15 -6.14
N PHE A 50 -10.76 -11.45 -5.75
CA PHE A 50 -11.58 -10.48 -5.01
C PHE A 50 -10.94 -10.06 -3.67
N GLY A 51 -10.26 -10.99 -2.99
CA GLY A 51 -9.57 -10.72 -1.71
C GLY A 51 -8.41 -9.74 -1.81
N SER A 52 -7.89 -9.48 -3.01
CA SER A 52 -6.81 -8.51 -3.22
C SER A 52 -7.27 -7.06 -3.01
N VAL A 53 -8.58 -6.78 -3.05
CA VAL A 53 -9.11 -5.43 -2.80
C VAL A 53 -8.84 -4.99 -1.37
N GLU A 54 -9.38 -5.73 -0.39
CA GLU A 54 -9.17 -5.44 1.03
C GLU A 54 -7.69 -5.54 1.39
N THR A 55 -6.97 -6.50 0.80
CA THR A 55 -5.52 -6.65 1.02
C THR A 55 -4.74 -5.40 0.58
N ALA A 56 -5.05 -4.83 -0.58
CA ALA A 56 -4.37 -3.62 -1.06
C ALA A 56 -4.69 -2.40 -0.19
N ILE A 57 -5.95 -2.24 0.23
CA ILE A 57 -6.38 -1.16 1.12
C ILE A 57 -5.67 -1.28 2.47
N ALA A 58 -5.66 -2.48 3.08
CA ALA A 58 -4.97 -2.73 4.34
C ALA A 58 -3.46 -2.49 4.25
N LYS A 59 -2.81 -2.87 3.14
CA LYS A 59 -1.38 -2.60 2.91
C LYS A 59 -1.09 -1.11 2.82
N ALA A 60 -1.89 -0.36 2.07
CA ALA A 60 -1.73 1.09 1.96
C ALA A 60 -1.93 1.79 3.32
N TYR A 61 -2.99 1.42 4.04
CA TYR A 61 -3.26 1.91 5.40
C TYR A 61 -2.12 1.60 6.36
N ALA A 62 -1.66 0.35 6.43
CA ALA A 62 -0.57 -0.04 7.32
C ALA A 62 0.73 0.70 7.00
N ALA A 63 1.03 0.92 5.72
CA ALA A 63 2.25 1.61 5.32
C ALA A 63 2.31 3.06 5.82
N ILE A 64 1.19 3.78 5.77
CA ILE A 64 1.12 5.15 6.30
C ILE A 64 1.00 5.17 7.83
N ALA A 65 0.19 4.27 8.42
CA ALA A 65 0.00 4.20 9.87
C ALA A 65 1.31 3.94 10.63
N PHE A 66 2.21 3.14 10.05
CA PHE A 66 3.52 2.84 10.63
C PHE A 66 4.69 3.57 9.95
N GLN A 67 4.40 4.44 8.97
CA GLN A 67 5.36 5.21 8.19
C GLN A 67 6.54 4.36 7.67
N ARG A 68 6.25 3.13 7.22
CA ARG A 68 7.26 2.18 6.75
C ARG A 68 6.66 1.17 5.77
N PRO A 69 7.46 0.56 4.89
CA PRO A 69 6.99 -0.51 4.04
C PRO A 69 6.44 -1.69 4.84
N THR A 70 5.32 -2.24 4.39
CA THR A 70 4.69 -3.46 4.95
C THR A 70 5.61 -4.69 4.90
N LYS A 71 6.58 -4.69 3.97
CA LYS A 71 7.67 -5.69 3.92
C LYS A 71 8.39 -5.83 5.26
N SER A 72 8.61 -4.72 5.98
CA SER A 72 9.29 -4.77 7.28
C SER A 72 8.56 -5.62 8.33
N SER A 73 7.23 -5.68 8.25
CA SER A 73 6.42 -6.55 9.11
C SER A 73 6.42 -8.00 8.62
N GLU A 74 6.43 -8.24 7.30
CA GLU A 74 6.64 -9.57 6.73
C GLU A 74 7.99 -10.14 7.17
N ASP A 75 9.08 -9.39 7.00
CA ASP A 75 10.44 -9.78 7.41
C ASP A 75 10.52 -10.07 8.92
N ALA A 76 9.80 -9.30 9.74
CA ALA A 76 9.71 -9.54 11.17
C ALA A 76 9.02 -10.88 11.50
N VAL A 77 7.92 -11.22 10.82
CA VAL A 77 7.26 -12.52 10.98
C VAL A 77 8.18 -13.64 10.51
N MET A 78 8.80 -13.50 9.34
CA MET A 78 9.69 -14.51 8.76
C MET A 78 10.97 -14.74 9.59
N SER A 79 11.39 -13.75 10.39
CA SER A 79 12.49 -13.89 11.37
C SER A 79 12.04 -14.40 12.75
N GLY A 80 10.78 -14.81 12.89
CA GLY A 80 10.25 -15.40 14.12
C GLY A 80 9.65 -14.41 15.12
N ARG A 81 9.58 -13.11 14.80
CA ARG A 81 8.86 -12.11 15.63
C ARG A 81 7.37 -12.14 15.35
N LEU A 82 6.73 -13.25 15.71
CA LEU A 82 5.32 -13.55 15.42
C LEU A 82 4.32 -12.55 16.03
N ILE A 83 4.73 -11.70 16.96
CA ILE A 83 3.88 -10.65 17.54
C ILE A 83 3.26 -9.73 16.47
N HIS A 84 3.91 -9.53 15.32
CA HIS A 84 3.37 -8.72 14.22
C HIS A 84 2.07 -9.27 13.62
N LEU A 85 1.76 -10.56 13.82
CA LEU A 85 0.48 -11.16 13.42
C LEU A 85 -0.69 -10.70 14.30
N ALA A 86 -0.42 -10.22 15.52
CA ALA A 86 -1.42 -9.80 16.49
C ALA A 86 -1.49 -8.28 16.68
N LEU A 87 -0.62 -7.51 16.02
CA LEU A 87 -0.62 -6.06 16.13
C LEU A 87 -1.81 -5.48 15.35
N PRO A 88 -2.60 -4.58 15.96
CA PRO A 88 -3.68 -3.89 15.26
C PRO A 88 -3.15 -3.17 14.02
N SER A 89 -3.92 -3.23 12.94
CA SER A 89 -3.64 -2.52 11.68
C SER A 89 -2.32 -2.89 10.99
N VAL A 90 -1.64 -3.96 11.43
CA VAL A 90 -0.49 -4.51 10.73
C VAL A 90 -0.98 -5.59 9.76
N ILE A 91 -0.43 -5.56 8.55
CA ILE A 91 -0.52 -6.66 7.59
C ILE A 91 0.90 -7.10 7.24
N PRO A 92 1.37 -8.27 7.70
CA PRO A 92 2.71 -8.79 7.41
C PRO A 92 2.82 -9.35 5.98
N ALA A 93 2.56 -8.51 4.99
CA ALA A 93 2.65 -8.87 3.58
C ALA A 93 3.13 -7.68 2.74
N GLU A 94 4.19 -7.87 1.98
CA GLU A 94 4.84 -6.88 1.13
C GLU A 94 3.89 -6.30 0.08
N GLY A 95 4.01 -4.99 -0.15
CA GLY A 95 3.33 -4.28 -1.25
C GLY A 95 2.86 -2.88 -0.89
N GLY A 96 2.59 -2.60 0.39
CA GLY A 96 2.32 -1.24 0.87
C GLY A 96 3.61 -0.47 1.13
N VAL A 97 3.73 0.73 0.56
CA VAL A 97 4.85 1.67 0.76
C VAL A 97 4.31 3.08 1.06
N PRO A 98 4.93 3.83 2.00
CA PRO A 98 4.57 5.22 2.23
C PRO A 98 5.04 6.08 1.05
N LEU A 99 4.18 6.96 0.56
CA LEU A 99 4.55 8.02 -0.38
C LEU A 99 5.19 9.16 0.41
N GLN A 100 6.26 9.76 -0.09
CA GLN A 100 6.96 10.84 0.60
C GLN A 100 7.34 11.97 -0.37
N ILE A 101 7.25 13.20 0.11
CA ILE A 101 7.80 14.40 -0.53
C ILE A 101 8.75 15.05 0.47
N ASP A 102 10.02 15.18 0.11
CA ASP A 102 11.06 15.76 0.97
C ASP A 102 11.14 15.12 2.37
N GLY A 103 10.90 13.79 2.45
CA GLY A 103 10.90 13.02 3.70
C GLY A 103 9.61 13.13 4.52
N ILE A 104 8.59 13.83 4.02
CA ILE A 104 7.28 13.96 4.66
C ILE A 104 6.31 12.98 4.01
N ALA A 105 5.74 12.08 4.82
CA ALA A 105 4.67 11.16 4.44
C ALA A 105 3.26 11.77 4.55
#